data_AF-A0A3A4VKX0-F1
#
_entry.id   AF-A0A3A4VKX0-F1
#
_cell.length_a   1.000
_cell.length_b   1.000
_cell.length_c   1.000
_cell.angle_alpha   90.00
_cell.angle_beta   90.00
_cell.angle_gamma   90.00
#
_symmetry.space_group_name_H-M   'P 1'
#
loop_
_entity.id
_entity.type
_entity.pdbx_description
1 polymer ?
#
loop_
_entity_poly.entity_id
_entity_poly.type
_entity_poly.pdbx_seq_one_letter_code
_entity_poly.pdbx_strand_id
1 'polypeptide(L)'
;MSRGTAFSPGQLAELSTAINIASATALPRTAEKFKDPKAVLRALQNRGAKLTEHMEEALRKTIGRMMTLVPRESFTITLSARHEPLKFYVNYNGQGLTFVDSRFEGFTQVVLPKAFPVEAGTTFDVDSFDIGNMDGASHDEMEGALPERHLFDESTLCAIIATMIAAQRYGEPGKLQHTGKSNLFYLPSHVVEVRWSGGVGLSGRGKGWHVEAYRRRYDVKYSVDSRVFCPVN
;
A
#
# COMPACT_ATOMS: atom_id res chain seq x y z
N MET A 1 29.49 -11.44 -0.70
CA MET A 1 29.03 -10.52 0.35
C MET A 1 28.18 -9.45 -0.31
N SER A 2 26.85 -9.55 -0.24
CA SER A 2 25.93 -8.52 -0.76
C SER A 2 26.02 -7.28 0.14
N ARG A 3 26.45 -6.15 -0.43
CA ARG A 3 26.38 -4.86 0.27
C ARG A 3 24.89 -4.52 0.44
N GLY A 4 24.37 -4.68 1.65
CA GLY A 4 23.03 -4.21 1.99
C GLY A 4 22.92 -2.71 1.75
N THR A 5 21.78 -2.26 1.26
CA THR A 5 21.46 -0.85 1.09
C THR A 5 21.46 -0.18 2.46
N ALA A 6 22.17 0.94 2.61
CA ALA A 6 22.18 1.68 3.88
C ALA A 6 20.78 2.27 4.16
N PHE A 7 20.38 2.28 5.43
CA PHE A 7 19.14 2.92 5.86
C PHE A 7 19.15 4.41 5.55
N SER A 8 18.01 4.95 5.13
CA SER A 8 17.82 6.39 4.97
C SER A 8 17.73 7.08 6.34
N PRO A 9 17.98 8.40 6.42
CA PRO A 9 17.80 9.16 7.65
C PRO A 9 16.38 9.06 8.24
N GLY A 10 15.35 8.96 7.39
CA GLY A 10 13.96 8.76 7.83
C GLY A 10 13.75 7.39 8.48
N GLN A 11 14.30 6.34 7.88
CA GLN A 11 14.25 4.98 8.42
C GLN A 11 14.98 4.89 9.78
N LEU A 12 16.11 5.58 9.93
CA LEU A 12 16.84 5.64 11.21
C LEU A 12 16.05 6.41 12.30
N ALA A 13 15.31 7.45 11.93
CA ALA A 13 14.49 8.22 12.86
C ALA A 13 13.28 7.41 13.39
N GLU A 14 12.61 6.66 12.51
CA GLU A 14 11.56 5.73 12.89
C GLU A 14 12.08 4.64 13.84
N LEU A 15 13.27 4.10 13.53
CA LEU A 15 13.93 3.11 14.36
C LEU A 15 14.23 3.62 15.77
N SER A 16 14.82 4.81 15.86
CA SER A 16 15.12 5.49 17.12
C SER A 16 13.85 5.72 17.94
N THR A 17 12.77 6.15 17.30
CA THR A 17 11.47 6.39 17.94
C THR A 17 10.90 5.11 18.53
N ALA A 18 10.91 4.00 17.78
CA ALA A 18 10.44 2.70 18.27
C ALA A 18 11.24 2.22 19.50
N ILE A 19 12.57 2.35 19.47
CA ILE A 19 13.47 1.99 20.59
C ILE A 19 13.18 2.86 21.83
N ASN A 20 12.97 4.16 21.63
CA ASN A 20 12.70 5.09 22.72
C ASN A 20 11.34 4.84 23.38
N ILE A 21 10.29 4.55 22.61
CA ILE A 21 8.96 4.21 23.15
C ILE A 21 9.03 2.91 23.96
N ALA A 22 9.70 1.88 23.44
CA ALA A 22 9.88 0.61 24.15
C ALA A 22 10.62 0.82 25.49
N SER A 23 11.67 1.63 25.48
CA SER A 23 12.45 1.96 26.67
C SER A 23 11.64 2.78 27.68
N ALA A 24 10.95 3.83 27.23
CA ALA A 24 10.21 4.75 28.09
C ALA A 24 8.95 4.14 28.73
N THR A 25 8.35 3.10 28.13
CA THR A 25 7.11 2.49 28.64
C THR A 25 7.35 1.23 29.48
N ALA A 26 8.32 0.39 29.11
CA ALA A 26 8.57 -0.88 29.79
C ALA A 26 9.37 -0.72 31.09
N LEU A 27 10.30 0.24 31.15
CA LEU A 27 11.16 0.46 32.32
C LEU A 27 10.41 1.02 33.54
N PRO A 28 9.56 2.07 33.43
CA PRO A 28 8.85 2.62 34.58
C PRO A 28 7.83 1.64 35.19
N ARG A 29 7.08 0.91 34.34
CA ARG A 29 6.13 -0.13 34.79
C ARG A 29 6.80 -1.30 35.48
N THR A 30 8.07 -1.57 35.15
CA THR A 30 8.87 -2.58 35.84
C THR A 30 9.36 -2.03 37.17
N ALA A 31 9.82 -0.78 37.22
CA ALA A 31 10.30 -0.13 38.44
C ALA A 31 9.20 0.01 39.51
N GLU A 32 7.95 0.33 39.15
CA GLU A 32 6.82 0.44 40.08
C GLU A 32 6.49 -0.87 40.82
N LYS A 33 6.80 -2.02 40.23
CA LYS A 33 6.49 -3.34 40.80
C LYS A 33 7.49 -3.83 41.86
N PHE A 34 8.64 -3.17 42.03
CA PHE A 34 9.69 -3.64 42.92
C PHE A 34 10.10 -2.55 43.91
N LYS A 35 9.96 -2.82 45.21
CA LYS A 35 10.36 -1.90 46.30
C LYS A 35 11.87 -1.94 46.61
N ASP A 36 12.62 -2.88 46.01
CA ASP A 36 14.07 -3.05 46.19
C ASP A 36 14.82 -2.80 44.86
N PRO A 37 15.72 -1.81 44.78
CA PRO A 37 16.55 -1.52 43.61
C PRO A 37 17.40 -2.71 43.12
N LYS A 38 17.84 -3.62 43.98
CA LYS A 38 18.59 -4.82 43.57
C LYS A 38 17.69 -5.87 42.92
N ALA A 39 16.44 -5.97 43.35
CA ALA A 39 15.42 -6.79 42.70
C ALA A 39 15.02 -6.22 41.33
N VAL A 40 14.92 -4.88 41.22
CA VAL A 40 14.77 -4.19 39.92
C VAL A 40 15.93 -4.54 38.99
N LEU A 41 17.18 -4.43 39.44
CA LEU A 41 18.35 -4.74 38.61
C LEU A 41 18.41 -6.20 38.14
N ARG A 42 18.11 -7.18 39.00
CA ARG A 42 18.05 -8.60 38.58
C ARG A 42 16.86 -8.88 37.66
N ALA A 43 15.71 -8.26 37.94
CA ALA A 43 14.55 -8.34 37.06
C ALA A 43 14.85 -7.71 35.69
N LEU A 44 15.60 -6.61 35.64
CA LEU A 44 16.05 -5.95 34.41
C LEU A 44 17.16 -6.72 33.70
N GLN A 45 18.01 -7.49 34.40
CA GLN A 45 18.99 -8.38 33.76
C GLN A 45 18.29 -9.57 33.07
N ASN A 46 17.36 -10.24 33.76
CA ASN A 46 16.60 -11.36 33.17
C ASN A 46 15.53 -10.90 32.17
N ARG A 47 14.92 -9.73 32.38
CA ARG A 47 14.06 -9.07 31.39
C ARG A 47 14.87 -8.39 30.30
N GLY A 48 16.15 -8.13 30.51
CA GLY A 48 17.05 -7.51 29.54
C GLY A 48 17.25 -8.42 28.36
N ALA A 49 17.52 -9.71 28.58
CA ALA A 49 17.58 -10.71 27.50
C ALA A 49 16.25 -10.81 26.74
N LYS A 50 15.10 -10.89 27.45
CA LYS A 50 13.78 -10.91 26.81
C LYS A 50 13.42 -9.60 26.09
N LEU A 51 13.82 -8.47 26.65
CA LEU A 51 13.64 -7.15 26.05
C LEU A 51 14.50 -7.04 24.80
N THR A 52 15.74 -7.53 24.82
CA THR A 52 16.61 -7.63 23.65
C THR A 52 15.99 -8.53 22.60
N GLU A 53 15.49 -9.73 22.93
CA GLU A 53 14.79 -10.60 21.97
C GLU A 53 13.55 -9.92 21.36
N HIS A 54 12.72 -9.28 22.20
CA HIS A 54 11.56 -8.53 21.72
C HIS A 54 11.94 -7.31 20.87
N MET A 55 13.03 -6.62 21.21
CA MET A 55 13.56 -5.50 20.44
C MET A 55 14.19 -5.97 19.13
N GLU A 56 14.90 -7.09 19.12
CA GLU A 56 15.47 -7.69 17.92
C GLU A 56 14.37 -8.14 16.97
N GLU A 57 13.30 -8.77 17.48
CA GLU A 57 12.16 -9.16 16.66
C GLU A 57 11.36 -7.95 16.16
N ALA A 58 11.13 -6.94 17.00
CA ALA A 58 10.50 -5.69 16.58
C ALA A 58 11.34 -4.94 15.55
N LEU A 59 12.67 -4.91 15.73
CA LEU A 59 13.63 -4.34 14.81
C LEU A 59 13.63 -5.09 13.49
N ARG A 60 13.72 -6.43 13.51
CA ARG A 60 13.65 -7.28 12.33
C ARG A 60 12.35 -7.07 11.57
N LYS A 61 11.21 -7.01 12.27
CA LYS A 61 9.90 -6.75 11.66
C LYS A 61 9.87 -5.35 11.04
N THR A 62 10.38 -4.33 11.74
CA THR A 62 10.42 -2.95 11.23
C THR A 62 11.30 -2.84 9.98
N ILE A 63 12.50 -3.42 10.02
CA ILE A 63 13.41 -3.48 8.87
C ILE A 63 12.74 -4.23 7.70
N GLY A 64 12.11 -5.38 7.98
CA GLY A 64 11.38 -6.15 6.98
C GLY A 64 10.29 -5.34 6.29
N ARG A 65 9.52 -4.56 7.04
CA ARG A 65 8.50 -3.64 6.50
C ARG A 65 9.12 -2.58 5.60
N MET A 66 10.17 -1.91 6.07
CA MET A 66 10.89 -0.87 5.33
C MET A 66 11.55 -1.39 4.04
N MET A 67 11.93 -2.66 4.00
CA MET A 67 12.48 -3.31 2.81
C MET A 67 11.39 -3.81 1.85
N THR A 68 10.19 -4.10 2.36
CA THR A 68 9.07 -4.57 1.55
C THR A 68 8.47 -3.43 0.74
N LEU A 69 8.12 -2.33 1.42
CA LEU A 69 7.54 -1.14 0.83
C LEU A 69 8.43 0.07 1.10
N VAL A 70 8.89 0.71 0.03
CA VAL A 70 9.71 1.92 0.11
C VAL A 70 8.78 3.11 -0.11
N PRO A 71 8.63 4.02 0.88
CA PRO A 71 7.84 5.24 0.71
C PRO A 71 8.34 6.04 -0.48
N ARG A 72 7.41 6.46 -1.35
CA ARG A 72 7.72 7.22 -2.55
C ARG A 72 7.31 8.68 -2.40
N GLU A 73 6.01 8.91 -2.24
CA GLU A 73 5.45 10.25 -2.12
C GLU A 73 4.04 10.21 -1.50
N SER A 74 3.69 11.31 -0.86
CA SER A 74 2.34 11.66 -0.41
C SER A 74 1.80 12.79 -1.27
N PHE A 75 0.53 12.71 -1.69
CA PHE A 75 -0.08 13.74 -2.53
C PHE A 75 -1.60 13.80 -2.36
N THR A 76 -2.17 14.96 -2.70
CA THR A 76 -3.61 15.20 -2.68
C THR A 76 -4.20 15.13 -4.08
N ILE A 77 -5.32 14.43 -4.22
CA ILE A 77 -6.17 14.43 -5.41
C ILE A 77 -7.40 15.28 -5.12
N THR A 78 -7.76 16.19 -6.03
CA THR A 78 -9.02 16.95 -5.97
C THR A 78 -9.86 16.63 -7.20
N LEU A 79 -11.12 16.26 -7.00
CA LEU A 79 -12.04 16.00 -8.11
C LEU A 79 -12.44 17.30 -8.80
N SER A 80 -12.13 17.44 -10.09
CA SER A 80 -12.55 18.60 -10.88
C SER A 80 -14.03 18.57 -11.28
N ALA A 81 -14.63 17.39 -11.29
CA ALA A 81 -16.04 17.16 -11.60
C ALA A 81 -16.58 15.99 -10.76
N ARG A 82 -17.91 15.90 -10.66
CA ARG A 82 -18.58 14.78 -9.99
C ARG A 82 -18.18 13.46 -10.67
N HIS A 83 -17.66 12.52 -9.88
CA HIS A 83 -17.35 11.18 -10.35
C HIS A 83 -18.60 10.29 -10.28
N GLU A 84 -18.93 9.64 -11.39
CA GLU A 84 -20.03 8.70 -11.53
C GLU A 84 -19.45 7.33 -11.91
N PRO A 85 -19.22 6.41 -10.95
CA PRO A 85 -18.45 5.19 -11.20
C PRO A 85 -18.94 4.38 -12.41
N LEU A 86 -20.25 4.14 -12.49
CA LEU A 86 -20.83 3.39 -13.62
C LEU A 86 -20.61 4.10 -14.96
N LYS A 87 -20.71 5.43 -15.02
CA LYS A 87 -20.52 6.17 -16.28
C LYS A 87 -19.07 6.12 -16.77
N PHE A 88 -18.10 6.14 -15.85
CA PHE A 88 -16.68 6.10 -16.19
C PHE A 88 -16.25 4.70 -16.60
N TYR A 89 -16.63 3.67 -15.83
CA TYR A 89 -16.09 2.33 -15.98
C TYR A 89 -16.88 1.41 -16.93
N VAL A 90 -18.16 1.70 -17.22
CA VAL A 90 -19.02 0.86 -18.08
C VAL A 90 -19.07 1.34 -19.54
N ASN A 91 -18.71 2.59 -19.84
CA ASN A 91 -18.71 3.11 -21.22
C ASN A 91 -17.54 2.55 -22.04
N TYR A 92 -17.66 1.29 -22.46
CA TYR A 92 -16.87 0.67 -23.50
C TYR A 92 -17.52 0.95 -24.86
N ASN A 93 -17.03 1.93 -25.61
CA ASN A 93 -17.48 2.23 -26.97
C ASN A 93 -16.41 1.97 -28.04
N GLY A 94 -15.45 1.07 -27.77
CA GLY A 94 -14.43 0.69 -28.75
C GLY A 94 -13.35 1.75 -29.02
N GLN A 95 -13.40 2.91 -28.34
CA GLN A 95 -12.36 3.95 -28.34
C GLN A 95 -11.70 4.15 -26.96
N GLY A 96 -12.12 3.38 -25.96
CA GLY A 96 -11.74 3.57 -24.56
C GLY A 96 -10.32 3.13 -24.24
N LEU A 97 -9.53 4.03 -23.64
CA LEU A 97 -8.19 3.77 -23.08
C LEU A 97 -8.27 3.20 -21.67
N THR A 98 -9.42 2.64 -21.30
CA THR A 98 -9.68 2.01 -20.01
C THR A 98 -10.49 0.75 -20.24
N PHE A 99 -9.92 -0.38 -19.87
CA PHE A 99 -10.46 -1.72 -19.95
C PHE A 99 -10.76 -2.19 -18.54
N VAL A 100 -12.03 -2.35 -18.22
CA VAL A 100 -12.44 -2.92 -16.94
C VAL A 100 -12.72 -4.39 -17.20
N ASP A 101 -11.95 -5.31 -16.61
CA ASP A 101 -12.24 -6.73 -16.82
C ASP A 101 -13.51 -7.12 -16.05
N SER A 102 -14.46 -7.69 -16.79
CA SER A 102 -15.70 -8.26 -16.28
C SER A 102 -15.60 -9.77 -16.04
N ARG A 103 -14.47 -10.39 -16.39
CA ARG A 103 -14.23 -11.82 -16.19
C ARG A 103 -13.60 -12.07 -14.82
N PHE A 104 -14.06 -13.15 -14.16
CA PHE A 104 -13.65 -13.62 -12.81
C PHE A 104 -13.91 -12.63 -11.66
N GLU A 105 -15.07 -12.73 -10.98
CA GLU A 105 -15.43 -11.91 -9.79
C GLU A 105 -15.02 -10.43 -9.91
N GLY A 106 -15.01 -9.88 -11.13
CA GLY A 106 -14.14 -8.76 -11.49
C GLY A 106 -14.55 -7.43 -10.87
N PHE A 107 -13.80 -6.37 -11.19
CA PHE A 107 -14.04 -5.01 -10.65
C PHE A 107 -15.49 -4.55 -10.82
N THR A 108 -16.11 -4.89 -11.95
CA THR A 108 -17.52 -4.60 -12.24
C THR A 108 -18.54 -5.35 -11.38
N GLN A 109 -18.16 -6.49 -10.79
CA GLN A 109 -19.03 -7.34 -9.99
C GLN A 109 -18.86 -7.09 -8.49
N VAL A 110 -17.64 -6.78 -8.02
CA VAL A 110 -17.35 -6.70 -6.58
C VAL A 110 -17.10 -5.28 -6.06
N VAL A 111 -16.67 -4.35 -6.93
CA VAL A 111 -16.38 -2.95 -6.55
C VAL A 111 -17.48 -2.02 -7.05
N LEU A 112 -17.72 -1.96 -8.37
CA LEU A 112 -18.66 -0.99 -8.96
C LEU A 112 -20.07 -1.01 -8.36
N PRO A 113 -20.70 -2.15 -8.03
CA PRO A 113 -22.05 -2.15 -7.48
C PRO A 113 -22.18 -1.52 -6.10
N LYS A 114 -21.05 -1.31 -5.39
CA LYS A 114 -20.99 -0.70 -4.07
C LYS A 114 -20.49 0.74 -4.09
N ALA A 115 -19.98 1.20 -5.23
CA ALA A 115 -19.45 2.54 -5.37
C ALA A 115 -20.59 3.54 -5.63
N PHE A 116 -20.60 4.63 -4.87
CA PHE A 116 -21.52 5.74 -5.02
C PHE A 116 -20.85 6.91 -5.75
N PRO A 117 -21.63 7.83 -6.33
CA PRO A 117 -21.08 9.05 -6.90
C PRO A 117 -20.35 9.90 -5.85
N VAL A 118 -19.29 10.56 -6.27
CA VAL A 118 -18.51 11.46 -5.41
C VAL A 118 -18.53 12.88 -6.00
N GLU A 119 -18.81 13.88 -5.17
CA GLU A 119 -18.97 15.27 -5.63
C GLU A 119 -17.65 15.92 -6.09
N ALA A 120 -17.77 16.86 -7.02
CA ALA A 120 -16.68 17.74 -7.38
C ALA A 120 -16.14 18.51 -6.15
N GLY A 121 -14.84 18.80 -6.15
CA GLY A 121 -14.16 19.46 -5.04
C GLY A 121 -13.76 18.53 -3.89
N THR A 122 -14.23 17.27 -3.87
CA THR A 122 -13.78 16.28 -2.88
C THR A 122 -12.28 16.05 -3.02
N THR A 123 -11.58 16.05 -1.89
CA THR A 123 -10.13 15.86 -1.81
C THR A 123 -9.77 14.53 -1.15
N PHE A 124 -8.72 13.88 -1.64
CA PHE A 124 -8.18 12.64 -1.08
C PHE A 124 -6.68 12.75 -0.91
N ASP A 125 -6.19 12.48 0.28
CA ASP A 125 -4.76 12.37 0.54
C ASP A 125 -4.32 10.91 0.40
N VAL A 126 -3.30 10.69 -0.43
CA VAL A 126 -2.85 9.37 -0.84
C VAL A 126 -1.34 9.25 -0.65
N ASP A 127 -0.92 8.17 0.02
CA ASP A 127 0.46 7.72 0.07
C ASP A 127 0.71 6.69 -1.03
N SER A 128 1.93 6.70 -1.56
CA SER A 128 2.39 5.71 -2.52
C SER A 128 3.74 5.12 -2.11
N PHE A 129 3.88 3.82 -2.40
CA PHE A 129 5.04 3.02 -2.04
C PHE A 129 5.44 2.17 -3.26
N ASP A 130 6.74 2.07 -3.51
CA ASP A 130 7.25 1.10 -4.48
C ASP A 130 7.63 -0.20 -3.74
N ILE A 131 7.41 -1.36 -4.37
CA ILE A 131 7.88 -2.64 -3.82
C ILE A 131 9.40 -2.68 -3.88
N GLY A 132 10.05 -2.75 -2.71
CA GLY A 132 11.51 -2.68 -2.57
C GLY A 132 12.23 -4.02 -2.65
N ASN A 133 11.52 -5.13 -2.41
CA ASN A 133 12.11 -6.47 -2.44
C ASN A 133 12.38 -6.91 -3.89
N MET A 134 13.62 -7.30 -4.20
CA MET A 134 14.01 -7.77 -5.54
C MET A 134 13.26 -9.04 -5.96
N ASP A 135 12.91 -9.90 -5.00
CA ASP A 135 12.12 -11.12 -5.24
C ASP A 135 10.60 -10.83 -5.30
N GLY A 136 10.21 -9.56 -5.22
CA GLY A 136 8.84 -9.12 -5.12
C GLY A 136 8.25 -9.26 -3.72
N ALA A 137 6.98 -8.91 -3.58
CA ALA A 137 6.25 -9.02 -2.32
C ALA A 137 4.86 -9.63 -2.55
N SER A 138 4.44 -10.46 -1.61
CA SER A 138 3.07 -10.99 -1.49
C SER A 138 2.14 -9.96 -0.84
N HIS A 139 0.82 -10.21 -0.91
CA HIS A 139 -0.16 -9.36 -0.22
C HIS A 139 0.07 -9.31 1.29
N ASP A 140 0.41 -10.43 1.94
CA ASP A 140 0.64 -10.46 3.40
C ASP A 140 1.86 -9.62 3.80
N GLU A 141 2.94 -9.69 3.02
CA GLU A 141 4.13 -8.88 3.25
C GLU A 141 3.80 -7.39 3.06
N MET A 142 3.08 -7.03 1.99
CA MET A 142 2.70 -5.65 1.70
C MET A 142 1.73 -5.09 2.74
N GLU A 143 0.60 -5.75 3.02
CA GLU A 143 -0.35 -5.31 4.05
C GLU A 143 0.30 -5.28 5.43
N GLY A 144 1.20 -6.23 5.70
CA GLY A 144 2.00 -6.24 6.91
C GLY A 144 2.92 -5.02 7.04
N ALA A 145 3.29 -4.36 5.94
CA ALA A 145 4.14 -3.18 5.90
C ALA A 145 3.38 -1.84 5.79
N LEU A 146 2.12 -1.87 5.39
CA LEU A 146 1.26 -0.69 5.28
C LEU A 146 0.80 -0.17 6.67
N PRO A 147 0.40 1.12 6.77
CA PRO A 147 -0.24 1.66 7.97
C PRO A 147 -1.58 0.98 8.27
N GLU A 148 -2.06 1.07 9.52
CA GLU A 148 -3.31 0.38 9.94
C GLU A 148 -4.57 0.80 9.15
N ARG A 149 -4.60 2.04 8.62
CA ARG A 149 -5.73 2.56 7.83
C ARG A 149 -5.42 2.56 6.32
N HIS A 150 -4.86 1.47 5.81
CA HIS A 150 -4.46 1.38 4.41
C HIS A 150 -5.59 1.06 3.43
N LEU A 151 -6.78 0.75 3.94
CA LEU A 151 -7.91 0.28 3.14
C LEU A 151 -8.74 1.46 2.62
N PHE A 152 -9.06 1.42 1.34
CA PHE A 152 -10.04 2.33 0.74
C PHE A 152 -11.47 1.80 0.89
N ASP A 153 -12.46 2.68 0.83
CA ASP A 153 -13.83 2.32 0.43
C ASP A 153 -13.95 2.32 -1.10
N GLU A 154 -14.97 1.62 -1.63
CA GLU A 154 -15.16 1.43 -3.07
C GLU A 154 -15.39 2.75 -3.83
N SER A 155 -16.07 3.74 -3.23
CA SER A 155 -16.41 5.00 -3.91
C SER A 155 -15.19 5.89 -4.04
N THR A 156 -14.45 6.06 -2.94
CA THR A 156 -13.17 6.79 -2.90
C THR A 156 -12.17 6.17 -3.86
N LEU A 157 -12.03 4.84 -3.85
CA LEU A 157 -11.10 4.14 -4.73
C LEU A 157 -11.42 4.39 -6.22
N CYS A 158 -12.69 4.24 -6.61
CA CYS A 158 -13.14 4.52 -7.97
C CYS A 158 -12.82 5.96 -8.40
N ALA A 159 -13.10 6.94 -7.54
CA ALA A 159 -12.84 8.35 -7.85
C ALA A 159 -11.34 8.65 -8.00
N ILE A 160 -10.50 8.09 -7.14
CA ILE A 160 -9.04 8.22 -7.18
C ILE A 160 -8.48 7.62 -8.49
N ILE A 161 -8.81 6.37 -8.79
CA ILE A 161 -8.32 5.67 -9.99
C ILE A 161 -8.75 6.42 -11.25
N ALA A 162 -10.02 6.79 -11.34
CA ALA A 162 -10.55 7.51 -12.50
C ALA A 162 -9.83 8.84 -12.72
N THR A 163 -9.52 9.58 -11.65
CA THR A 163 -8.80 10.85 -11.73
C THR A 163 -7.36 10.65 -12.20
N MET A 164 -6.65 9.66 -11.66
CA MET A 164 -5.29 9.34 -12.09
C MET A 164 -5.24 8.88 -13.55
N ILE A 165 -6.18 8.02 -13.97
CA ILE A 165 -6.28 7.55 -15.36
C ILE A 165 -6.58 8.72 -16.30
N ALA A 166 -7.50 9.63 -15.94
CA ALA A 166 -7.82 10.79 -16.75
C ALA A 166 -6.61 11.72 -16.94
N ALA A 167 -5.76 11.86 -15.93
CA ALA A 167 -4.51 12.62 -16.00
C ALA A 167 -3.41 11.92 -16.84
N GLN A 168 -3.51 10.60 -17.02
CA GLN A 168 -2.53 9.78 -17.77
C GLN A 168 -3.21 8.99 -18.90
N ARG A 169 -4.12 9.64 -19.63
CA ARG A 169 -5.08 8.99 -20.52
C ARG A 169 -4.48 8.01 -21.55
N TYR A 170 -3.30 8.29 -22.08
CA TYR A 170 -2.59 7.47 -23.07
C TYR A 170 -1.33 6.78 -22.52
N GLY A 171 -1.28 6.60 -21.20
CA GLY A 171 -0.16 5.99 -20.49
C GLY A 171 1.02 6.94 -20.35
N GLU A 172 0.76 8.25 -20.31
CA GLU A 172 1.77 9.27 -20.04
C GLU A 172 2.31 9.13 -18.61
N PRO A 173 3.52 9.68 -18.35
CA PRO A 173 4.05 9.78 -17.01
C PRO A 173 3.10 10.48 -16.02
N GLY A 174 3.03 9.95 -14.81
CA GLY A 174 2.22 10.52 -13.72
C GLY A 174 2.27 9.65 -12.46
N LYS A 175 1.20 9.69 -11.66
CA LYS A 175 1.11 8.99 -10.36
C LYS A 175 0.97 7.48 -10.51
N LEU A 176 0.25 7.00 -11.52
CA LEU A 176 0.20 5.58 -11.87
C LEU A 176 1.45 5.16 -12.65
N GLN A 177 1.97 3.99 -12.32
CA GLN A 177 3.00 3.33 -13.10
C GLN A 177 2.43 2.90 -14.46
N HIS A 178 3.08 3.31 -15.55
CA HIS A 178 2.62 3.12 -16.93
C HIS A 178 3.50 2.16 -17.74
N THR A 179 4.42 1.43 -17.10
CA THR A 179 5.36 0.50 -17.74
C THR A 179 4.82 -0.93 -17.88
N GLY A 180 3.53 -1.13 -17.60
CA GLY A 180 2.89 -2.45 -17.56
C GLY A 180 3.00 -3.18 -16.21
N LYS A 181 3.62 -2.55 -15.21
CA LYS A 181 3.62 -3.02 -13.82
C LYS A 181 2.30 -2.67 -13.11
N SER A 182 2.02 -3.39 -12.03
CA SER A 182 0.80 -3.27 -11.25
C SER A 182 0.82 -2.02 -10.37
N ASN A 183 -0.33 -1.35 -10.30
CA ASN A 183 -0.65 -0.36 -9.27
C ASN A 183 -1.73 -0.98 -8.38
N LEU A 184 -1.42 -1.20 -7.11
CA LEU A 184 -2.23 -1.97 -6.19
C LEU A 184 -2.93 -1.06 -5.18
N PHE A 185 -4.22 -1.31 -4.98
CA PHE A 185 -5.06 -0.62 -4.04
C PHE A 185 -5.84 -1.64 -3.22
N TYR A 186 -5.89 -1.49 -1.90
CA TYR A 186 -6.50 -2.48 -1.02
C TYR A 186 -7.90 -2.04 -0.58
N LEU A 187 -8.86 -2.96 -0.75
CA LEU A 187 -10.19 -2.93 -0.15
C LEU A 187 -10.26 -3.99 0.95
N PRO A 188 -11.22 -3.95 1.90
CA PRO A 188 -11.29 -4.92 2.99
C PRO A 188 -11.29 -6.40 2.59
N SER A 189 -11.80 -6.73 1.40
CA SER A 189 -11.93 -8.13 0.93
C SER A 189 -11.21 -8.42 -0.39
N HIS A 190 -10.70 -7.40 -1.07
CA HIS A 190 -10.18 -7.50 -2.42
C HIS A 190 -8.95 -6.60 -2.57
N VAL A 191 -8.17 -6.88 -3.61
CA VAL A 191 -7.19 -5.93 -4.13
C VAL A 191 -7.66 -5.49 -5.52
N VAL A 192 -7.49 -4.21 -5.81
CA VAL A 192 -7.70 -3.64 -7.14
C VAL A 192 -6.35 -3.39 -7.76
N GLU A 193 -6.17 -3.93 -8.96
CA GLU A 193 -4.99 -3.74 -9.78
C GLU A 193 -5.31 -2.82 -10.94
N VAL A 194 -4.48 -1.78 -11.10
CA VAL A 194 -4.50 -0.89 -12.26
C VAL A 194 -3.18 -1.04 -13.01
N ARG A 195 -3.22 -1.33 -14.31
CA ARG A 195 -1.99 -1.53 -15.12
C ARG A 195 -2.15 -0.93 -16.51
N TRP A 196 -1.09 -0.36 -17.06
CA TRP A 196 -1.09 0.11 -18.44
C TRP A 196 -0.71 -1.00 -19.42
N SER A 197 -1.52 -1.23 -20.45
CA SER A 197 -1.13 -2.07 -21.59
C SER A 197 -0.66 -1.19 -22.75
N GLY A 198 0.63 -1.24 -23.05
CA GLY A 198 1.27 -0.48 -24.13
C GLY A 198 1.08 -1.06 -25.54
N GLY A 199 0.51 -2.26 -25.68
CA GLY A 199 0.35 -2.95 -26.96
C GLY A 199 -0.87 -3.86 -27.02
N VAL A 200 -1.02 -4.60 -28.13
CA VAL A 200 -2.04 -5.66 -28.24
C VAL A 200 -1.58 -6.83 -27.38
N GLY A 201 -2.03 -6.88 -26.14
CA GLY A 201 -1.70 -7.97 -25.22
C GLY A 201 -2.26 -9.31 -25.70
N LEU A 202 -1.93 -10.40 -25.00
CA LEU A 202 -2.45 -11.75 -25.25
C LEU A 202 -3.99 -11.85 -25.25
N SER A 203 -4.69 -10.83 -24.71
CA SER A 203 -6.14 -10.72 -24.70
C SER A 203 -6.73 -10.11 -25.98
N GLY A 204 -5.91 -9.73 -26.96
CA GLY A 204 -6.34 -9.02 -28.17
C GLY A 204 -6.86 -7.59 -27.91
N ARG A 205 -6.80 -7.13 -26.65
CA ARG A 205 -7.23 -5.78 -26.27
C ARG A 205 -6.13 -4.78 -26.67
N GLY A 206 -6.56 -3.63 -27.19
CA GLY A 206 -5.67 -2.55 -27.61
C GLY A 206 -4.97 -1.85 -26.45
N LYS A 207 -4.25 -0.77 -26.77
CA LYS A 207 -3.53 0.07 -25.80
C LYS A 207 -4.50 0.71 -24.79
N GLY A 208 -4.24 0.61 -23.49
CA GLY A 208 -5.10 1.23 -22.46
C GLY A 208 -4.82 0.77 -21.02
N TRP A 209 -5.43 1.46 -20.05
CA TRP A 209 -5.42 1.10 -18.64
C TRP A 209 -6.34 -0.07 -18.37
N HIS A 210 -5.87 -1.08 -17.65
CA HIS A 210 -6.69 -2.18 -17.18
C HIS A 210 -6.99 -1.98 -15.71
N VAL A 211 -8.26 -2.13 -15.33
CA VAL A 211 -8.70 -2.08 -13.93
C VAL A 211 -9.37 -3.42 -13.61
N GLU A 212 -8.77 -4.15 -12.70
CA GLU A 212 -9.15 -5.51 -12.33
C GLU A 212 -9.26 -5.60 -10.81
N ALA A 213 -10.17 -6.44 -10.31
CA ALA A 213 -10.28 -6.73 -8.89
C ALA A 213 -10.28 -8.24 -8.69
N TYR A 214 -9.60 -8.70 -7.64
CA TYR A 214 -9.60 -10.11 -7.27
C TYR A 214 -9.47 -10.25 -5.76
N ARG A 215 -9.90 -11.41 -5.26
CA ARG A 215 -9.64 -11.79 -3.87
C ARG A 215 -8.14 -11.87 -3.64
N ARG A 216 -7.72 -11.50 -2.44
CA ARG A 216 -6.33 -11.60 -2.01
C ARG A 216 -5.87 -13.05 -2.14
N ARG A 217 -4.85 -13.26 -2.98
CA ARG A 217 -4.23 -14.56 -3.18
C ARG A 217 -2.83 -14.52 -2.60
N TYR A 218 -2.62 -15.22 -1.51
CA TYR A 218 -1.39 -15.14 -0.71
C TYR A 218 -0.17 -15.76 -1.41
N ASP A 219 -0.37 -16.50 -2.50
CA ASP A 219 0.67 -17.12 -3.31
C ASP A 219 1.18 -16.22 -4.46
N VAL A 220 0.51 -15.09 -4.74
CA VAL A 220 0.91 -14.17 -5.80
C VAL A 220 1.95 -13.17 -5.27
N LYS A 221 3.08 -13.07 -5.96
CA LYS A 221 4.11 -12.05 -5.72
C LYS A 221 4.11 -11.01 -6.83
N TYR A 222 4.15 -9.74 -6.45
CA TYR A 222 4.29 -8.62 -7.37
C TYR A 222 5.74 -8.22 -7.46
N SER A 223 6.23 -7.98 -8.69
CA SER A 223 7.63 -7.65 -8.90
C SER A 223 7.99 -6.31 -8.28
N VAL A 224 9.30 -6.14 -8.04
CA VAL A 224 9.94 -4.83 -7.93
C VAL A 224 9.42 -3.90 -9.06
N ASP A 225 9.23 -2.62 -8.74
CA ASP A 225 8.61 -1.57 -9.58
C ASP A 225 7.08 -1.54 -9.66
N SER A 226 6.38 -2.51 -9.05
CA SER A 226 4.95 -2.35 -8.79
C SER A 226 4.76 -1.33 -7.68
N ARG A 227 3.64 -0.60 -7.73
CA ARG A 227 3.31 0.47 -6.79
C ARG A 227 2.11 0.09 -5.95
N VAL A 228 2.15 0.42 -4.67
CA VAL A 228 1.04 0.27 -3.73
C VAL A 228 0.58 1.66 -3.30
N PHE A 229 -0.72 1.87 -3.24
CA PHE A 229 -1.34 3.11 -2.79
C PHE A 229 -2.20 2.86 -1.57
N CYS A 230 -2.24 3.83 -0.64
CA CYS A 230 -3.15 3.81 0.49
C CYS A 230 -3.59 5.23 0.90
N PRO A 231 -4.68 5.40 1.65
CA PRO A 231 -5.04 6.69 2.24
C PRO A 231 -3.93 7.20 3.19
N VAL A 232 -3.75 8.52 3.25
CA VAL A 232 -2.95 9.16 4.31
C VAL A 232 -3.75 9.11 5.63
N ASN A 233 -3.04 8.89 6.74
CA ASN A 233 -3.61 8.88 8.09
C ASN A 233 -3.96 10.27 8.63
#